data_AF-A0A0F8Z0I2-F1
#
_entry.id   AF-A0A0F8Z0I2-F1
#
_cell.length_a   1.000
_cell.length_b   1.000
_cell.length_c   1.000
_cell.angle_alpha   90.00
_cell.angle_beta   90.00
_cell.angle_gamma   90.00
#
_symmetry.space_group_name_H-M   'P 1'
#
loop_
_entity.id
_entity.type
_entity.pdbx_description
1 polymer ?
#
loop_
_entity_poly.entity_id
_entity_poly.type
_entity_poly.pdbx_seq_one_letter_code
_entity_poly.pdbx_strand_id
1 'polypeptide(L)'
;MLAGKGFNKVYNLSGGIKAWNGQVAFGREELGLALFSGNESPEETLVVAYSLEAGLHDFYVSMIPRVKNSDAKNLFEKLSEIEIRHQNTIFKEYLEITGKSVNRKEFEKIVIVEAIEGGLTSEEYANMFQPDWESTKDIVDIAMSIEAQALDLYLRVSNQSIDPKSKKVLLQIASEERTHLTLLGKLMEQI
;
A
#
# COMPACT_ATOMS: atom_id res chain seq x y z
N MET A 1 -16.53 -10.58 -21.53
CA MET A 1 -15.42 -11.53 -21.31
C MET A 1 -14.13 -10.98 -21.93
N LEU A 2 -12.99 -11.13 -21.24
CA LEU A 2 -11.67 -10.67 -21.72
C LEU A 2 -11.23 -11.36 -23.02
N ALA A 3 -11.68 -12.60 -23.27
CA ALA A 3 -11.47 -13.32 -24.53
C ALA A 3 -12.06 -12.58 -25.76
N GLY A 4 -13.05 -11.71 -25.57
CA GLY A 4 -13.61 -10.87 -26.62
C GLY A 4 -12.94 -9.50 -26.77
N LYS A 5 -11.89 -9.21 -25.99
CA LYS A 5 -11.16 -7.92 -25.97
C LYS A 5 -9.71 -8.04 -26.46
N GLY A 6 -9.37 -9.09 -27.20
CA GLY A 6 -8.04 -9.25 -27.82
C GLY A 6 -6.95 -9.82 -26.92
N PHE A 7 -7.30 -10.39 -25.76
CA PHE A 7 -6.35 -11.11 -24.91
C PHE A 7 -6.10 -12.53 -25.44
N ASN A 8 -4.84 -12.83 -25.77
CA ASN A 8 -4.44 -14.11 -26.39
C ASN A 8 -4.39 -15.29 -25.39
N LYS A 9 -4.18 -15.02 -24.10
CA LYS A 9 -4.23 -16.02 -23.03
C LYS A 9 -5.10 -15.48 -21.90
N VAL A 10 -6.21 -16.16 -21.64
CA VAL A 10 -7.12 -15.85 -20.55
C VAL A 10 -7.15 -17.06 -19.63
N TYR A 11 -6.68 -16.90 -18.40
CA TYR A 11 -6.82 -17.89 -17.35
C TYR A 11 -8.10 -17.57 -16.57
N ASN A 12 -8.98 -18.56 -16.45
CA ASN A 12 -10.19 -18.44 -15.64
C ASN A 12 -9.99 -19.25 -14.35
N LEU A 13 -10.29 -18.63 -13.21
CA LEU A 13 -10.49 -19.38 -11.98
C LEU A 13 -11.79 -20.17 -12.13
N SER A 14 -11.72 -21.50 -12.06
CA SER A 14 -12.91 -22.35 -12.16
C SER A 14 -13.89 -22.00 -11.04
N GLY A 15 -15.11 -21.58 -11.40
CA GLY A 15 -16.13 -21.10 -10.46
C GLY A 15 -16.00 -19.63 -10.04
N GLY A 16 -14.94 -18.93 -10.45
CA GLY A 16 -14.71 -17.50 -10.18
C GLY A 16 -14.67 -17.19 -8.68
N ILE A 17 -15.04 -15.95 -8.31
CA ILE A 17 -15.11 -15.53 -6.90
C ILE A 17 -16.10 -16.38 -6.08
N LYS A 18 -17.11 -16.99 -6.72
CA LYS A 18 -18.08 -17.86 -6.03
C LYS A 18 -17.50 -19.21 -5.60
N ALA A 19 -16.37 -19.62 -6.16
CA ALA A 19 -15.65 -20.83 -5.76
C ALA A 19 -14.36 -20.52 -4.96
N TRP A 20 -14.10 -19.25 -4.68
CA TRP A 20 -12.99 -18.82 -3.85
C TRP A 20 -13.33 -19.04 -2.37
N ASN A 21 -12.52 -19.86 -1.70
CA ASN A 21 -12.65 -20.16 -0.27
C ASN A 21 -11.57 -19.47 0.58
N GLY A 22 -10.84 -18.51 0.01
CA GLY A 22 -9.83 -17.73 0.71
C GLY A 22 -10.35 -16.36 1.16
N GLN A 23 -9.44 -15.46 1.53
CA GLN A 23 -9.77 -14.10 1.94
C GLN A 23 -10.29 -13.26 0.76
N VAL A 24 -11.31 -12.43 1.01
CA VAL A 24 -11.88 -11.50 0.01
C VAL A 24 -11.50 -10.07 0.34
N ALA A 25 -11.38 -9.23 -0.68
CA ALA A 25 -11.25 -7.78 -0.49
C ALA A 25 -12.41 -7.27 0.35
N PHE A 26 -12.10 -6.40 1.32
CA PHE A 26 -13.02 -5.93 2.33
C PHE A 26 -13.30 -4.44 2.14
N GLY A 27 -14.34 -3.95 2.82
CA GLY A 27 -14.75 -2.57 2.71
C GLY A 27 -15.54 -2.29 1.43
N ARG A 28 -15.90 -1.01 1.25
CA ARG A 28 -16.62 -0.56 0.07
C ARG A 28 -15.64 -0.14 -1.02
N GLU A 29 -16.11 -0.08 -2.26
CA GLU A 29 -15.30 0.46 -3.38
C GLU A 29 -14.78 1.88 -3.10
N GLU A 30 -15.45 2.63 -2.22
CA GLU A 30 -15.01 3.99 -1.87
C GLU A 30 -13.96 4.06 -0.76
N LEU A 31 -13.56 2.92 -0.17
CA LEU A 31 -12.56 2.88 0.90
C LEU A 31 -11.22 3.47 0.42
N GLY A 32 -10.63 4.35 1.24
CA GLY A 32 -9.41 5.09 0.94
C GLY A 32 -9.58 6.23 -0.07
N LEU A 33 -10.66 6.28 -0.86
CA LEU A 33 -10.87 7.38 -1.83
C LEU A 33 -11.15 8.71 -1.14
N ALA A 34 -11.62 8.73 0.11
CA ALA A 34 -11.82 9.99 0.82
C ALA A 34 -10.52 10.80 1.00
N LEU A 35 -9.36 10.16 0.83
CA LEU A 35 -8.04 10.79 0.82
C LEU A 35 -7.72 11.53 -0.50
N PHE A 36 -8.50 11.28 -1.55
CA PHE A 36 -8.29 11.81 -2.90
C PHE A 36 -9.61 12.33 -3.50
N SER A 37 -9.66 13.62 -3.81
CA SER A 37 -10.77 14.24 -4.56
C SER A 37 -10.73 13.94 -6.07
N GLY A 38 -9.59 13.46 -6.59
CA GLY A 38 -9.36 13.19 -8.02
C GLY A 38 -8.85 14.41 -8.81
N ASN A 39 -8.82 15.58 -8.17
CA ASN A 39 -8.35 16.83 -8.77
C ASN A 39 -6.95 17.24 -8.27
N GLU A 40 -6.30 16.39 -7.47
CA GLU A 40 -4.98 16.67 -6.90
C GLU A 40 -3.95 16.91 -8.00
N SER A 41 -3.17 17.97 -7.81
CA SER A 41 -1.91 18.15 -8.51
C SER A 41 -0.95 16.98 -8.22
N PRO A 42 0.10 16.81 -9.05
CA PRO A 42 1.10 15.78 -8.79
C PRO A 42 1.80 16.00 -7.44
N GLU A 43 1.95 17.26 -7.03
CA GLU A 43 2.51 17.62 -5.73
C GLU A 43 1.65 17.10 -4.58
N GLU A 44 0.35 17.42 -4.58
CA GLU A 44 -0.60 16.99 -3.54
C GLU A 44 -0.72 15.46 -3.50
N THR A 45 -0.74 14.83 -4.68
CA THR A 45 -0.77 13.37 -4.82
C THR A 45 0.42 12.72 -4.10
N LEU A 46 1.63 13.26 -4.31
CA LEU A 46 2.85 12.74 -3.67
C LEU A 46 2.88 12.99 -2.16
N VAL A 47 2.33 14.11 -1.68
CA VAL A 47 2.20 14.36 -0.23
C VAL A 47 1.26 13.34 0.41
N VAL A 48 0.12 13.06 -0.21
CA VAL A 48 -0.82 12.04 0.31
C VAL A 48 -0.19 10.66 0.31
N ALA A 49 0.40 10.23 -0.82
CA ALA A 49 1.07 8.93 -0.91
C ALA A 49 2.15 8.80 0.16
N TYR A 50 3.03 9.80 0.29
CA TYR A 50 4.04 9.81 1.34
C TYR A 50 3.47 9.67 2.74
N SER A 51 2.33 10.32 3.02
CA SER A 51 1.68 10.26 4.33
C SER A 51 1.24 8.85 4.68
N LEU A 52 0.78 8.10 3.68
CA LEU A 52 0.35 6.71 3.84
C LEU A 52 1.54 5.78 4.13
N GLU A 53 2.66 5.94 3.40
CA GLU A 53 3.91 5.20 3.67
C GLU A 53 4.47 5.51 5.06
N ALA A 54 4.36 6.77 5.50
CA ALA A 54 4.79 7.19 6.83
C ALA A 54 3.94 6.55 7.92
N GLY A 55 2.61 6.53 7.73
CA GLY A 55 1.70 5.83 8.63
C GLY A 55 1.99 4.33 8.72
N LEU A 56 2.27 3.67 7.59
CA LEU A 56 2.58 2.24 7.57
C LEU A 56 3.91 1.92 8.24
N HIS A 57 4.94 2.73 7.98
CA HIS A 57 6.22 2.65 8.68
C HIS A 57 6.03 2.74 10.20
N ASP A 58 5.33 3.76 10.68
CA ASP A 58 5.14 4.01 12.11
C ASP A 58 4.37 2.86 12.77
N PHE A 59 3.41 2.28 12.06
CA PHE A 59 2.73 1.08 12.50
C PHE A 59 3.70 -0.09 12.69
N TYR A 60 4.49 -0.45 11.68
CA TYR A 60 5.45 -1.56 11.80
C TYR A 60 6.46 -1.32 12.92
N VAL A 61 7.01 -0.10 13.03
CA VAL A 61 7.92 0.27 14.12
C VAL A 61 7.24 0.12 15.49
N SER A 62 5.97 0.49 15.61
CA SER A 62 5.22 0.39 16.87
C SER A 62 4.97 -1.06 17.31
N MET A 63 5.05 -2.02 16.39
CA MET A 63 4.84 -3.46 16.65
C MET A 63 6.10 -4.17 17.13
N ILE A 64 7.29 -3.71 16.71
CA ILE A 64 8.60 -4.28 17.11
C ILE A 64 8.74 -4.49 18.63
N PRO A 65 8.41 -3.53 19.53
CA PRO A 65 8.53 -3.75 20.97
C PRO A 65 7.38 -4.56 21.58
N ARG A 66 6.32 -4.87 20.82
CA ARG A 66 5.12 -5.57 21.31
C ARG A 66 5.20 -7.09 21.13
N VAL A 67 6.04 -7.56 20.21
CA VAL A 67 6.24 -8.98 19.92
C VAL A 67 7.41 -9.55 20.70
N LYS A 68 7.30 -10.82 21.09
CA LYS A 68 8.37 -11.56 21.81
C LYS A 68 9.14 -12.48 20.88
N ASN A 69 8.49 -13.00 19.85
CA ASN A 69 9.09 -13.85 18.84
C ASN A 69 10.13 -13.05 18.02
N SER A 70 11.37 -13.55 17.99
CA SER A 70 12.46 -12.90 17.27
C SER A 70 12.23 -12.83 15.77
N ASP A 71 11.57 -13.83 15.18
CA ASP A 71 11.30 -13.85 13.74
C ASP A 71 10.21 -12.86 13.36
N ALA A 72 9.16 -12.75 14.19
CA ALA A 72 8.14 -11.70 14.06
C ALA A 72 8.77 -10.31 14.19
N LYS A 73 9.65 -10.11 15.18
CA LYS A 73 10.38 -8.86 15.36
C LYS A 73 11.21 -8.49 14.13
N ASN A 74 12.03 -9.44 13.65
CA ASN A 74 12.86 -9.26 12.46
C ASN A 74 12.02 -8.97 11.21
N LEU A 75 10.82 -9.55 11.11
CA LEU A 75 9.90 -9.31 10.01
C LEU A 75 9.35 -7.87 10.05
N PHE A 76 8.89 -7.39 11.22
CA PHE A 76 8.46 -6.00 11.37
C PHE A 76 9.58 -4.98 11.09
N GLU A 77 10.81 -5.27 11.52
CA GLU A 77 11.99 -4.46 11.18
C GLU A 77 12.17 -4.38 9.65
N LYS A 78 12.18 -5.52 8.96
CA LYS A 78 12.29 -5.56 7.49
C LYS A 78 11.18 -4.81 6.78
N LEU A 79 9.92 -4.98 7.22
CA LEU A 79 8.78 -4.27 6.65
C LEU A 79 8.92 -2.76 6.84
N SER A 80 9.30 -2.29 8.05
CA SER A 80 9.55 -0.87 8.27
C SER A 80 10.67 -0.29 7.40
N GLU A 81 11.74 -1.05 7.13
CA GLU A 81 12.82 -0.61 6.23
C GLU A 81 12.38 -0.48 4.77
N ILE A 82 11.39 -1.27 4.34
CA ILE A 82 10.80 -1.18 3.01
C ILE A 82 10.07 0.17 2.87
N GLU A 83 9.24 0.53 3.84
CA GLU A 83 8.50 1.80 3.84
C GLU A 83 9.40 3.03 3.77
N ILE A 84 10.58 2.99 4.41
CA ILE A 84 11.57 4.07 4.31
C ILE A 84 12.03 4.26 2.86
N ARG A 85 12.15 3.18 2.08
CA ARG A 85 12.54 3.25 0.66
C ARG A 85 11.43 3.90 -0.17
N HIS A 86 10.18 3.55 0.07
CA HIS A 86 9.03 4.22 -0.56
C HIS A 86 9.01 5.70 -0.29
N GLN A 87 9.09 6.08 0.99
CA GLN A 87 9.15 7.47 1.40
C GLN A 87 10.31 8.22 0.71
N ASN A 88 11.47 7.59 0.52
CA ASN A 88 12.60 8.18 -0.21
C ASN A 88 12.32 8.33 -1.71
N THR A 89 11.72 7.33 -2.36
CA THR A 89 11.31 7.39 -3.77
C THR A 89 10.31 8.52 -3.98
N ILE A 90 9.26 8.57 -3.17
CA ILE A 90 8.20 9.59 -3.25
C ILE A 90 8.76 10.99 -2.99
N PHE A 91 9.59 11.16 -1.95
CA PHE A 91 10.20 12.44 -1.65
C PHE A 91 11.13 12.92 -2.77
N LYS A 92 11.89 12.01 -3.40
CA LYS A 92 12.71 12.34 -4.57
C LYS A 92 11.86 12.81 -5.73
N GLU A 93 10.79 12.09 -6.07
CA GLU A 93 9.86 12.47 -7.15
C GLU A 93 9.21 13.83 -6.86
N TYR A 94 8.85 14.10 -5.60
CA TYR A 94 8.32 15.40 -5.18
C TYR A 94 9.30 16.53 -5.46
N LEU A 95 10.58 16.37 -5.13
CA LEU A 95 11.59 17.39 -5.43
C LEU A 95 11.78 17.59 -6.94
N GLU A 96 11.78 16.51 -7.72
CA GLU A 96 11.93 16.57 -9.18
C GLU A 96 10.74 17.27 -9.86
N ILE A 97 9.51 16.96 -9.44
CA ILE A 97 8.29 17.54 -10.02
C ILE A 97 8.12 19.01 -9.62
N THR A 98 8.38 19.35 -8.35
CA THR A 98 8.13 20.70 -7.83
C THR A 98 9.28 21.66 -8.08
N GLY A 99 10.50 21.14 -8.29
CA GLY A 99 11.73 21.93 -8.36
C GLY A 99 12.10 22.61 -7.04
N LYS A 100 11.44 22.27 -5.93
CA LYS A 100 11.70 22.84 -4.61
C LYS A 100 13.00 22.29 -4.03
N SER A 101 13.66 23.08 -3.20
CA SER A 101 14.87 22.70 -2.45
C SER A 101 14.57 22.60 -0.95
N VAL A 102 13.52 21.88 -0.58
CA VAL A 102 13.15 21.63 0.82
C VAL A 102 13.88 20.39 1.33
N ASN A 103 14.21 20.37 2.62
CA ASN A 103 14.72 19.15 3.24
C ASN A 103 13.56 18.25 3.72
N ARG A 104 13.89 16.99 4.02
CA ARG A 104 12.92 15.97 4.42
C ARG A 104 12.06 16.39 5.62
N LYS A 105 12.68 16.99 6.65
CA LYS A 105 11.98 17.44 7.86
C LYS A 105 10.99 18.59 7.59
N GLU A 106 11.28 19.42 6.60
CA GLU A 106 10.37 20.50 6.18
C GLU A 106 9.18 19.95 5.41
N PHE A 107 9.43 18.98 4.54
CA PHE A 107 8.40 18.27 3.79
C PHE A 107 7.45 17.49 4.72
N GLU A 108 7.99 16.77 5.72
CA GLU A 108 7.21 16.01 6.69
C GLU A 108 6.29 16.86 7.58
N LYS A 109 6.48 18.19 7.66
CA LYS A 109 5.55 19.08 8.38
C LYS A 109 4.24 19.33 7.63
N ILE A 110 4.21 19.00 6.33
CA ILE A 110 3.06 19.19 5.42
C ILE A 110 2.24 17.89 5.33
N VAL A 111 2.71 16.82 5.97
CA VAL A 111 2.08 15.50 6.04
C VAL A 111 1.03 15.53 7.15
N ILE A 112 -0.27 15.44 6.80
CA ILE A 112 -1.40 15.67 7.72
C ILE A 112 -2.37 14.47 7.76
N VAL A 113 -2.02 13.33 7.19
CA VAL A 113 -2.97 12.20 7.10
C VAL A 113 -2.74 11.20 8.22
N GLU A 114 -3.71 11.08 9.13
CA GLU A 114 -3.80 10.00 10.13
C GLU A 114 -4.39 8.72 9.47
N ALA A 115 -3.74 8.21 8.43
CA ALA A 115 -4.11 6.95 7.80
C ALA A 115 -2.86 6.17 7.42
N ILE A 116 -3.00 4.85 7.36
CA ILE A 116 -2.00 3.93 6.85
C ILE A 116 -2.33 3.62 5.41
N GLU A 117 -1.31 3.21 4.66
CA GLU A 117 -1.48 2.65 3.32
C GLU A 117 -2.66 1.68 3.19
N GLY A 118 -3.34 1.78 2.05
CA GLY A 118 -4.66 1.17 1.82
C GLY A 118 -5.85 1.96 2.41
N GLY A 119 -5.60 3.04 3.16
CA GLY A 119 -6.62 4.00 3.59
C GLY A 119 -7.41 3.60 4.84
N LEU A 120 -6.83 2.71 5.67
CA LEU A 120 -7.32 2.33 6.99
C LEU A 120 -6.31 2.74 8.07
N THR A 121 -6.72 2.70 9.32
CA THR A 121 -5.86 2.83 10.51
C THR A 121 -5.31 1.46 10.94
N SER A 122 -4.25 1.44 11.76
CA SER A 122 -3.73 0.20 12.36
C SER A 122 -4.80 -0.57 13.14
N GLU A 123 -5.65 0.16 13.87
CA GLU A 123 -6.70 -0.42 14.71
C GLU A 123 -7.77 -1.11 13.85
N GLU A 124 -8.12 -0.53 12.70
CA GLU A 124 -9.06 -1.15 11.77
C GLU A 124 -8.50 -2.45 11.18
N TYR A 125 -7.23 -2.47 10.76
CA TYR A 125 -6.59 -3.71 10.30
C TYR A 125 -6.50 -4.77 11.40
N ALA A 126 -6.11 -4.38 12.62
CA ALA A 126 -6.02 -5.29 13.76
C ALA A 126 -7.37 -5.89 14.16
N ASN A 127 -8.42 -5.06 14.22
CA ASN A 127 -9.76 -5.49 14.58
C ASN A 127 -10.38 -6.43 13.53
N MET A 128 -10.05 -6.20 12.26
CA MET A 128 -10.59 -6.98 11.14
C MET A 128 -9.96 -8.37 11.03
N PHE A 129 -8.64 -8.45 11.11
CA PHE A 129 -7.92 -9.71 10.91
C PHE A 129 -7.66 -10.49 12.20
N GLN A 130 -7.66 -9.81 13.36
CA GLN A 130 -7.32 -10.38 14.66
C GLN A 130 -6.06 -11.28 14.61
N PRO A 131 -4.96 -10.78 14.01
CA PRO A 131 -3.78 -11.60 13.78
C PRO A 131 -3.13 -12.03 15.09
N ASP A 132 -2.49 -13.20 15.07
CA ASP A 132 -1.45 -13.49 16.03
C ASP A 132 -0.19 -12.71 15.64
N TRP A 133 0.09 -11.62 16.35
CA TRP A 133 1.29 -10.81 16.11
C TRP A 133 2.60 -11.53 16.44
N GLU A 134 2.55 -12.72 17.03
CA GLU A 134 3.72 -13.60 17.22
C GLU A 134 3.92 -14.58 16.04
N SER A 135 2.94 -14.67 15.12
CA SER A 135 2.96 -15.50 13.91
C SER A 135 3.51 -14.71 12.72
N THR A 136 4.67 -15.11 12.20
CA THR A 136 5.22 -14.53 10.97
C THR A 136 4.27 -14.68 9.78
N LYS A 137 3.52 -15.79 9.73
CA LYS A 137 2.52 -16.02 8.69
C LYS A 137 1.42 -14.95 8.73
N ASP A 138 0.85 -14.69 9.89
CA ASP A 138 -0.24 -13.72 10.06
C ASP A 138 0.24 -12.30 9.76
N ILE A 139 1.49 -11.98 10.12
CA ILE A 139 2.13 -10.70 9.78
C ILE A 139 2.26 -10.55 8.26
N VAL A 140 2.73 -11.59 7.54
CA VAL A 140 2.82 -11.54 6.08
C VAL A 140 1.43 -11.45 5.44
N ASP A 141 0.43 -12.17 5.96
CA ASP A 141 -0.95 -12.09 5.47
C ASP A 141 -1.51 -10.66 5.57
N ILE A 142 -1.23 -9.96 6.68
CA ILE A 142 -1.64 -8.56 6.85
C ILE A 142 -0.87 -7.63 5.93
N ALA A 143 0.47 -7.77 5.85
CA ALA A 143 1.27 -6.95 4.94
C ALA A 143 0.76 -7.09 3.50
N MET A 144 0.51 -8.32 3.03
CA MET A 144 -0.07 -8.56 1.71
C MET A 144 -1.45 -7.93 1.53
N SER A 145 -2.27 -7.90 2.58
CA SER A 145 -3.60 -7.28 2.54
C SER A 145 -3.52 -5.76 2.42
N ILE A 146 -2.59 -5.13 3.16
CA ILE A 146 -2.32 -3.69 3.09
C ILE A 146 -1.86 -3.29 1.68
N GLU A 147 -0.85 -4.00 1.17
CA GLU A 147 -0.24 -3.82 -0.15
C GLU A 147 -1.26 -4.01 -1.29
N ALA A 148 -2.14 -5.02 -1.18
CA ALA A 148 -3.20 -5.25 -2.15
C ALA A 148 -4.25 -4.12 -2.13
N GLN A 149 -4.58 -3.61 -0.94
CA GLN A 149 -5.51 -2.50 -0.77
C GLN A 149 -4.91 -1.19 -1.30
N ALA A 150 -3.63 -0.94 -1.06
CA ALA A 150 -2.91 0.21 -1.58
C ALA A 150 -2.78 0.17 -3.11
N LEU A 151 -2.42 -0.98 -3.68
CA LEU A 151 -2.41 -1.22 -5.12
C LEU A 151 -3.77 -0.87 -5.75
N ASP A 152 -4.86 -1.41 -5.19
CA ASP A 152 -6.20 -1.14 -5.69
C ASP A 152 -6.60 0.34 -5.55
N LEU A 153 -6.27 0.97 -4.41
CA LEU A 153 -6.48 2.39 -4.17
C LEU A 153 -5.78 3.25 -5.22
N TYR A 154 -4.47 3.08 -5.42
CA TYR A 154 -3.71 3.87 -6.38
C TYR A 154 -4.20 3.64 -7.82
N LEU A 155 -4.60 2.41 -8.18
CA LEU A 155 -5.21 2.14 -9.49
C LEU A 155 -6.55 2.86 -9.66
N ARG A 156 -7.44 2.83 -8.66
CA ARG A 156 -8.73 3.55 -8.70
C ARG A 156 -8.52 5.06 -8.80
N VAL A 157 -7.65 5.64 -7.97
CA VAL A 157 -7.35 7.08 -7.98
C VAL A 157 -6.72 7.48 -9.31
N SER A 158 -5.81 6.67 -9.88
CA SER A 158 -5.20 6.96 -11.19
C SER A 158 -6.23 6.99 -12.34
N ASN A 159 -7.33 6.25 -12.21
CA ASN A 159 -8.42 6.26 -13.18
C ASN A 159 -9.32 7.49 -13.03
N GLN A 160 -9.45 8.02 -11.82
CA GLN A 160 -10.23 9.23 -11.52
C GLN A 160 -9.42 10.52 -11.77
N SER A 161 -8.09 10.45 -11.72
CA SER A 161 -7.20 11.59 -11.88
C SER A 161 -7.32 12.22 -13.27
N ILE A 162 -7.60 13.52 -13.29
CA ILE A 162 -7.70 14.33 -14.52
C ILE A 162 -6.35 14.85 -15.00
N ASP A 163 -5.33 14.90 -14.14
CA ASP A 163 -3.97 15.34 -14.48
C ASP A 163 -3.13 14.14 -14.98
N PRO A 164 -2.62 14.16 -16.23
CA PRO A 164 -1.80 13.08 -16.76
C PRO A 164 -0.52 12.79 -15.98
N LYS A 165 0.07 13.79 -15.31
CA LYS A 165 1.27 13.62 -14.49
C LYS A 165 0.92 12.95 -13.15
N SER A 166 -0.15 13.39 -12.47
CA SER A 166 -0.64 12.74 -11.25
C SER A 166 -0.98 11.27 -11.53
N LYS A 167 -1.67 11.01 -12.64
CA LYS A 167 -1.95 9.65 -13.10
C LYS A 167 -0.68 8.81 -13.29
N LYS A 168 0.37 9.37 -13.89
CA LYS A 168 1.63 8.66 -14.08
C LYS A 168 2.30 8.30 -12.75
N VAL A 169 2.33 9.23 -11.79
CA VAL A 169 2.86 9.01 -10.45
C VAL A 169 2.09 7.89 -9.74
N LEU A 170 0.76 7.96 -9.71
CA LEU A 170 -0.08 6.94 -9.08
C LEU A 170 0.13 5.55 -9.68
N LEU A 171 0.28 5.46 -11.01
CA LEU A 171 0.57 4.19 -11.69
C LEU A 171 1.97 3.65 -11.38
N GLN A 172 2.93 4.53 -11.10
CA GLN A 172 4.27 4.11 -10.69
C GLN A 172 4.23 3.51 -9.28
N ILE A 173 3.59 4.19 -8.32
CA ILE A 173 3.44 3.71 -6.95
C ILE A 173 2.67 2.37 -6.95
N ALA A 174 1.55 2.28 -7.68
CA ALA A 174 0.85 1.01 -7.90
C ALA A 174 1.73 -0.12 -8.49
N SER A 175 2.77 0.20 -9.26
CA SER A 175 3.70 -0.81 -9.75
C SER A 175 4.70 -1.27 -8.69
N GLU A 176 5.03 -0.41 -7.73
CA GLU A 176 5.87 -0.73 -6.57
C GLU A 176 5.12 -1.71 -5.64
N GLU A 177 3.86 -1.44 -5.29
CA GLU A 177 3.04 -2.36 -4.46
C GLU A 177 2.84 -3.74 -5.10
N ARG A 178 2.71 -3.80 -6.43
CA ARG A 178 2.66 -5.09 -7.13
C ARG A 178 3.96 -5.89 -6.97
N THR A 179 5.09 -5.20 -6.94
CA THR A 179 6.40 -5.83 -6.72
C THR A 179 6.49 -6.37 -5.30
N HIS A 180 5.97 -5.63 -4.32
CA HIS A 180 5.90 -6.05 -2.93
C HIS A 180 5.03 -7.28 -2.73
N LEU A 181 3.82 -7.30 -3.29
CA LEU A 181 2.96 -8.50 -3.28
C LEU A 181 3.67 -9.73 -3.85
N THR A 182 4.51 -9.54 -4.88
CA THR A 182 5.30 -10.64 -5.45
C THR A 182 6.38 -11.14 -4.48
N LEU A 183 7.05 -10.23 -3.76
CA LEU A 183 8.08 -10.57 -2.78
C LEU A 183 7.47 -11.21 -1.53
N LEU A 184 6.38 -10.66 -1.00
CA LEU A 184 5.64 -11.21 0.13
C LEU A 184 5.03 -12.57 -0.19
N GLY A 185 4.53 -12.77 -1.41
CA GLY A 185 4.07 -14.08 -1.87
C GLY A 185 5.18 -15.14 -1.85
N LYS A 186 6.41 -14.79 -2.29
CA LYS A 186 7.56 -15.70 -2.18
C LYS A 186 7.97 -15.96 -0.74
N LEU A 187 7.86 -14.96 0.14
CA LEU A 187 8.14 -15.12 1.56
C LEU A 187 7.11 -16.06 2.22
N MET A 188 5.82 -15.91 1.87
CA MET A 188 4.74 -16.78 2.34
C MET A 188 4.96 -18.24 1.95
N GLU A 189 5.51 -18.53 0.77
CA GLU A 189 5.86 -19.90 0.35
C GLU A 189 7.00 -20.53 1.18
N GLN A 190 7.76 -19.71 1.94
CA GLN A 190 8.92 -20.14 2.73
C GLN A 190 8.63 -20.29 4.22
N ILE A 191 7.46 -19.83 4.69
CA ILE A 191 7.02 -19.88 6.09
C ILE A 191 6.03 -21.04 6.26
#